data_AF-A0A5C7V6K0-F1
#
_entry.id   AF-A0A5C7V6K0-F1
#
_cell.length_a   1.000
_cell.length_b   1.000
_cell.length_c   1.000
_cell.angle_alpha   90.00
_cell.angle_beta   90.00
_cell.angle_gamma   90.00
#
_symmetry.space_group_name_H-M   'P 1'
#
loop_
_entity.id
_entity.type
_entity.pdbx_description
1 polymer ?
#
loop_
_entity_poly.entity_id
_entity_poly.type
_entity_poly.pdbx_seq_one_letter_code
_entity_poly.pdbx_strand_id
1 'polypeptide(L)'
;MTKKEIKDSIKQFGKDLKKAFGKKKYIVFLCGPTLDSANVDEAAKLRLRLKTELESEDFEVVLGEDDGLENLRKRYAGMAHENELEFINKFSNSVLLIASSVGSFCELGLFSYHHVRQNARHTDFILILDEKYKDDVSYLNEGPAKAIENFGKLIHGNFSNFDTQPIIDRLRTRRTVWFTDPAGKTESL
;
A
#
# COMPACT_ATOMS: atom_id res chain seq x y z
N MET A 1 34.59 24.36 -10.45
CA MET A 1 34.53 23.32 -9.41
C MET A 1 35.69 22.34 -9.57
N THR A 2 36.43 22.08 -8.51
CA THR A 2 37.54 21.12 -8.51
C THR A 2 37.02 19.67 -8.41
N LYS A 3 37.81 18.68 -8.86
CA LYS A 3 37.47 17.24 -8.70
C LYS A 3 37.20 16.84 -7.25
N LYS A 4 37.81 17.55 -6.28
CA LYS A 4 37.62 17.35 -4.85
C LYS A 4 36.23 17.83 -4.39
N GLU A 5 35.84 19.05 -4.80
CA GLU A 5 34.50 19.60 -4.52
C GLU A 5 33.37 18.71 -5.07
N ILE A 6 33.54 18.14 -6.26
CA ILE A 6 32.57 17.20 -6.85
C ILE A 6 32.43 15.94 -5.98
N LYS A 7 33.55 15.33 -5.57
CA LYS A 7 33.55 14.13 -4.72
C LYS A 7 32.90 14.39 -3.36
N ASP A 8 33.19 15.55 -2.76
CA ASP A 8 32.63 15.93 -1.47
C ASP A 8 31.12 16.18 -1.56
N SER A 9 30.66 16.81 -2.64
CA SER A 9 29.24 17.01 -2.94
C SER A 9 28.49 15.69 -3.14
N ILE A 10 29.05 14.73 -3.89
CA ILE A 10 28.47 13.39 -4.08
C ILE A 10 28.35 12.65 -2.73
N LYS A 11 29.39 12.71 -1.90
CA LYS A 11 29.40 12.07 -0.58
C LYS A 11 28.37 12.69 0.35
N GLN A 12 28.18 14.01 0.28
CA GLN A 12 27.17 14.72 1.06
C GLN A 12 25.76 14.36 0.61
N PHE A 13 25.49 14.36 -0.69
CA PHE A 13 24.20 13.93 -1.24
C PHE A 13 23.84 12.49 -0.84
N GLY A 14 24.80 11.56 -0.89
CA GLY A 14 24.60 10.19 -0.42
C GLY A 14 24.27 10.09 1.09
N LYS A 15 24.85 10.95 1.92
CA LYS A 15 24.49 11.06 3.35
C LYS A 15 23.10 11.64 3.55
N ASP A 16 22.74 12.66 2.78
CA ASP A 16 21.44 13.33 2.88
C ASP A 16 20.31 12.40 2.44
N LEU A 17 20.52 11.60 1.39
CA LEU A 17 19.62 10.50 1.02
C LEU A 17 19.48 9.52 2.18
N LYS A 18 20.58 8.93 2.68
CA LYS A 18 20.52 7.99 3.82
C LYS A 18 19.76 8.56 5.02
N LYS A 19 19.94 9.86 5.31
CA LYS A 19 19.24 10.57 6.39
C LYS A 19 17.75 10.76 6.09
N ALA A 20 17.37 11.06 4.84
CA ALA A 20 15.97 11.18 4.43
C ALA A 20 15.23 9.85 4.56
N PHE A 21 15.82 8.77 4.01
CA PHE A 21 15.29 7.40 4.13
C PHE A 21 15.25 6.91 5.59
N GLY A 22 16.23 7.29 6.42
CA GLY A 22 16.28 6.87 7.83
C GLY A 22 15.36 7.63 8.78
N LYS A 23 14.73 8.75 8.36
CA LYS A 23 13.89 9.60 9.23
C LYS A 23 12.38 9.37 9.06
N LYS A 24 11.94 8.86 7.92
CA LYS A 24 10.53 8.60 7.62
C LYS A 24 10.42 7.19 7.03
N LYS A 25 9.50 6.39 7.56
CA LYS A 25 9.17 5.09 6.96
C LYS A 25 8.11 5.27 5.89
N TYR A 26 8.19 4.44 4.85
CA TYR A 26 7.14 4.37 3.83
C TYR A 26 6.15 3.31 4.26
N ILE A 27 4.92 3.73 4.57
CA ILE A 27 3.89 2.88 5.17
C ILE A 27 3.00 2.32 4.06
N VAL A 28 2.93 0.99 4.00
CA VAL A 28 2.02 0.23 3.14
C VAL A 28 0.92 -0.37 4.01
N PHE A 29 -0.32 0.07 3.80
CA PHE A 29 -1.50 -0.53 4.40
C PHE A 29 -1.92 -1.76 3.57
N LEU A 30 -1.78 -2.95 4.14
CA LEU A 30 -1.96 -4.22 3.45
C LEU A 30 -3.25 -4.92 3.90
N CYS A 31 -4.23 -4.92 3.00
CA CYS A 31 -5.57 -5.50 3.18
C CYS A 31 -5.73 -6.83 2.43
N GLY A 32 -6.67 -7.64 2.90
CA GLY A 32 -7.03 -8.90 2.26
C GLY A 32 -7.58 -9.91 3.25
N PRO A 33 -7.70 -11.19 2.86
CA PRO A 33 -8.16 -12.24 3.77
C PRO A 33 -7.22 -12.40 4.97
N THR A 34 -7.75 -12.95 6.06
CA THR A 34 -7.02 -13.11 7.31
C THR A 34 -5.76 -13.95 7.14
N LEU A 35 -4.63 -13.51 7.70
CA LEU A 35 -3.38 -14.26 7.64
C LEU A 35 -3.46 -15.63 8.34
N ASP A 36 -4.38 -15.80 9.29
CA ASP A 36 -4.64 -17.08 9.96
C ASP A 36 -5.06 -18.18 8.98
N SER A 37 -5.60 -17.81 7.82
CA SER A 37 -6.02 -18.73 6.76
C SER A 37 -4.93 -19.05 5.73
N ALA A 38 -3.71 -18.52 5.89
CA ALA A 38 -2.62 -18.71 4.92
C ALA A 38 -2.14 -20.16 4.75
N ASN A 39 -2.59 -21.11 5.56
CA ASN A 39 -2.34 -22.54 5.30
C ASN A 39 -3.26 -23.13 4.21
N VAL A 40 -4.45 -22.56 4.01
CA VAL A 40 -5.51 -23.12 3.14
C VAL A 40 -6.01 -22.16 2.06
N ASP A 41 -5.84 -20.86 2.22
CA ASP A 41 -6.31 -19.83 1.30
C ASP A 41 -5.14 -19.20 0.52
N GLU A 42 -5.19 -19.27 -0.81
CA GLU A 42 -4.11 -18.78 -1.68
C GLU A 42 -3.97 -17.25 -1.68
N ALA A 43 -5.05 -16.50 -1.45
CA ALA A 43 -4.98 -15.06 -1.31
C ALA A 43 -4.36 -14.65 0.03
N ALA A 44 -4.63 -15.39 1.11
CA ALA A 44 -3.96 -15.20 2.40
C ALA A 44 -2.48 -15.55 2.32
N LYS A 45 -2.10 -16.62 1.59
CA LYS A 45 -0.69 -16.92 1.26
C LYS A 45 -0.03 -15.78 0.51
N LEU A 46 -0.70 -15.24 -0.51
CA LEU A 46 -0.21 -14.08 -1.25
C LEU A 46 -0.01 -12.86 -0.35
N ARG A 47 -0.97 -12.57 0.53
CA ARG A 47 -0.88 -11.48 1.51
C ARG A 47 0.32 -11.65 2.43
N LEU A 48 0.53 -12.85 2.98
CA LEU A 48 1.67 -13.16 3.83
C LEU A 48 3.00 -12.97 3.07
N ARG A 49 3.08 -13.47 1.83
CA ARG A 49 4.28 -13.32 1.00
C ARG A 49 4.60 -11.85 0.72
N LEU A 50 3.60 -11.07 0.31
CA LEU A 50 3.75 -9.62 0.09
C LEU A 50 4.21 -8.89 1.35
N LYS A 51 3.65 -9.23 2.52
CA LYS A 51 4.09 -8.69 3.80
C LYS A 51 5.58 -8.94 4.01
N THR A 52 6.03 -10.19 3.90
CA THR A 52 7.43 -10.57 4.12
C THR A 52 8.37 -9.91 3.14
N GLU A 53 8.02 -9.89 1.85
CA GLU A 53 8.85 -9.28 0.81
C GLU A 53 8.96 -7.76 0.98
N LEU A 54 7.86 -7.07 1.30
CA LEU A 54 7.87 -5.64 1.58
C LEU A 54 8.69 -5.30 2.83
N GLU A 55 8.54 -6.05 3.92
CA GLU A 55 9.34 -5.86 5.13
C GLU A 55 10.83 -6.10 4.87
N SER A 56 11.17 -7.07 4.01
CA SER A 56 12.57 -7.31 3.60
C SER A 56 13.20 -6.16 2.81
N GLU A 57 12.35 -5.34 2.17
CA GLU A 57 12.73 -4.13 1.43
C GLU A 57 12.64 -2.85 2.29
N ASP A 58 12.52 -2.99 3.62
CA ASP A 58 12.43 -1.90 4.61
C ASP A 58 11.19 -1.01 4.44
N PHE A 59 10.07 -1.59 4.02
CA PHE A 59 8.75 -0.97 4.14
C PHE A 59 8.14 -1.24 5.50
N GLU A 60 7.37 -0.27 6.01
CA GLU A 60 6.52 -0.49 7.17
C GLU A 60 5.17 -1.01 6.70
N VAL A 61 4.85 -2.26 7.05
CA VAL A 61 3.60 -2.89 6.64
C VAL A 61 2.63 -2.88 7.80
N VAL A 62 1.46 -2.31 7.59
CA VAL A 62 0.35 -2.32 8.55
C VAL A 62 -0.75 -3.21 8.02
N LEU A 63 -1.12 -4.22 8.80
CA LEU A 63 -2.19 -5.15 8.45
C LEU A 63 -3.54 -4.61 8.94
N GLY A 64 -4.47 -4.38 8.00
CA GLY A 64 -5.88 -4.21 8.32
C GLY A 64 -6.43 -5.48 9.01
N GLU A 65 -7.28 -5.28 10.00
CA GLU A 65 -7.92 -6.30 10.87
C GLU A 65 -7.05 -7.29 11.67
N ASP A 66 -5.95 -7.84 11.14
CA ASP A 66 -5.34 -9.06 11.69
C ASP A 66 -4.31 -8.88 12.82
N ASP A 67 -3.68 -7.71 12.98
CA ASP A 67 -2.73 -7.46 14.09
C ASP A 67 -2.17 -6.03 14.13
N GLY A 68 -2.29 -5.27 13.03
CA GLY A 68 -1.68 -3.93 12.92
C GLY A 68 -2.38 -2.83 13.73
N LEU A 69 -3.69 -2.96 13.94
CA LEU A 69 -4.53 -1.92 14.54
C LEU A 69 -5.29 -2.37 15.79
N GLU A 70 -5.10 -3.59 16.29
CA GLU A 70 -5.83 -4.07 17.48
C GLU A 70 -5.67 -3.12 18.69
N ASN A 71 -4.45 -2.65 18.94
CA ASN A 71 -4.16 -1.73 20.03
C ASN A 71 -4.77 -0.34 19.81
N LEU A 72 -4.94 0.08 18.55
CA LEU A 72 -5.63 1.31 18.17
C LEU A 72 -7.15 1.15 18.36
N ARG A 73 -7.74 0.04 17.92
CA ARG A 73 -9.17 -0.28 18.12
C ARG A 73 -9.55 -0.37 19.60
N LYS A 74 -8.69 -0.93 20.44
CA LYS A 74 -8.88 -1.00 21.91
C LYS A 74 -8.81 0.38 22.58
N ARG A 75 -8.15 1.37 21.97
CA ARG A 75 -7.97 2.74 22.50
C ARG A 75 -9.01 3.74 21.99
N TYR A 76 -9.47 3.57 20.75
CA TYR A 76 -10.46 4.45 20.13
C TYR A 76 -11.78 3.68 19.98
N ALA A 77 -12.75 3.97 20.85
CA ALA A 77 -14.11 3.48 20.69
C ALA A 77 -14.67 4.02 19.37
N GLY A 78 -14.91 3.15 18.38
CA GLY A 78 -15.33 3.56 17.03
C GLY A 78 -15.55 2.36 16.12
N MET A 79 -16.13 2.60 14.95
CA MET A 79 -16.34 1.55 13.95
C MET A 79 -15.00 1.20 13.29
N ALA A 80 -14.68 -0.10 13.22
CA ALA A 80 -13.39 -0.60 12.76
C ALA A 80 -12.96 -0.01 11.40
N HIS A 81 -13.88 0.07 10.45
CA HIS A 81 -13.65 0.57 9.10
C HIS A 81 -13.36 2.08 9.04
N GLU A 82 -13.90 2.89 9.96
CA GLU A 82 -13.59 4.33 10.03
C GLU A 82 -12.18 4.58 10.55
N ASN A 83 -11.77 3.82 11.58
CA ASN A 83 -10.41 3.89 12.13
C ASN A 83 -9.36 3.54 11.06
N GLU A 84 -9.66 2.57 10.21
CA GLU A 84 -8.79 2.17 9.10
C GLU A 84 -8.70 3.25 8.02
N LEU A 85 -9.84 3.82 7.61
CA LEU A 85 -9.85 4.96 6.70
C LEU A 85 -9.04 6.15 7.23
N GLU A 86 -9.20 6.48 8.51
CA GLU A 86 -8.46 7.58 9.12
C GLU A 86 -6.94 7.29 9.11
N PHE A 87 -6.55 6.05 9.42
CA PHE A 87 -5.15 5.64 9.38
C PHE A 87 -4.58 5.72 7.96
N ILE A 88 -5.32 5.22 6.97
CA ILE A 88 -4.95 5.29 5.56
C ILE A 88 -4.69 6.75 5.16
N ASN A 89 -5.64 7.62 5.46
CA ASN A 89 -5.59 9.02 5.05
C ASN A 89 -4.45 9.80 5.71
N LYS A 90 -4.13 9.50 6.97
CA LYS A 90 -3.14 10.27 7.74
C LYS A 90 -1.72 9.74 7.62
N PHE A 91 -1.55 8.42 7.51
CA PHE A 91 -0.26 7.78 7.71
C PHE A 91 0.19 6.93 6.53
N SER A 92 -0.73 6.44 5.71
CA SER A 92 -0.36 5.47 4.66
C SER A 92 0.08 6.15 3.38
N ASN A 93 1.23 5.73 2.86
CA ASN A 93 1.71 6.17 1.55
C ASN A 93 1.13 5.31 0.43
N SER A 94 0.77 4.07 0.72
CA SER A 94 0.11 3.17 -0.21
C SER A 94 -0.91 2.29 0.48
N VAL A 95 -1.96 1.92 -0.26
CA VAL A 95 -2.89 0.85 0.08
C VAL A 95 -2.68 -0.27 -0.92
N LEU A 96 -2.45 -1.48 -0.42
CA LEU A 96 -2.37 -2.70 -1.21
C LEU A 96 -3.47 -3.64 -0.75
N LEU A 97 -4.49 -3.84 -1.58
CA LEU A 97 -5.67 -4.63 -1.23
C LEU A 97 -5.81 -5.84 -2.15
N ILE A 98 -5.91 -7.03 -1.54
CA ILE A 98 -6.22 -8.28 -2.24
C ILE A 98 -7.70 -8.60 -1.99
N ALA A 99 -8.56 -8.41 -3.00
CA ALA A 99 -9.99 -8.67 -2.82
C ALA A 99 -10.33 -10.14 -3.18
N SER A 100 -10.59 -10.95 -2.16
CA SER A 100 -10.92 -12.38 -2.30
C SER A 100 -11.95 -12.90 -1.30
N SER A 101 -12.24 -12.12 -0.26
CA SER A 101 -13.18 -12.45 0.82
C SER A 101 -14.25 -11.36 0.96
N VAL A 102 -15.37 -11.69 1.64
CA VAL A 102 -16.45 -10.74 1.93
C VAL A 102 -15.92 -9.45 2.58
N GLY A 103 -15.05 -9.58 3.58
CA GLY A 103 -14.42 -8.44 4.25
C GLY A 103 -13.64 -7.56 3.27
N SER A 104 -12.74 -8.16 2.48
CA SER A 104 -11.92 -7.42 1.52
C SER A 104 -12.73 -6.77 0.38
N PHE A 105 -13.88 -7.34 -0.01
CA PHE A 105 -14.78 -6.69 -0.97
C PHE A 105 -15.52 -5.49 -0.34
N CYS A 106 -15.90 -5.58 0.94
CA CYS A 106 -16.46 -4.45 1.68
C CYS A 106 -15.43 -3.32 1.84
N GLU A 107 -14.19 -3.66 2.22
CA GLU A 107 -13.05 -2.73 2.27
C GLU A 107 -12.84 -2.05 0.91
N LEU A 108 -12.83 -2.83 -0.18
CA LEU A 108 -12.67 -2.30 -1.54
C LEU A 108 -13.76 -1.27 -1.87
N GLY A 109 -15.03 -1.57 -1.59
CA GLY A 109 -16.13 -0.63 -1.83
C GLY A 109 -15.94 0.70 -1.09
N LEU A 110 -15.61 0.63 0.20
CA LEU A 110 -15.39 1.81 1.03
C LEU A 110 -14.13 2.59 0.63
N PHE A 111 -12.99 1.92 0.56
CA PHE A 111 -11.69 2.56 0.34
C PHE A 111 -11.59 3.13 -1.07
N SER A 112 -12.12 2.46 -2.10
CA SER A 112 -12.11 3.00 -3.47
C SER A 112 -12.93 4.29 -3.58
N TYR A 113 -14.11 4.35 -2.94
CA TYR A 113 -14.93 5.55 -2.91
C TYR A 113 -14.20 6.73 -2.26
N HIS A 114 -13.57 6.51 -1.11
CA HIS A 114 -12.79 7.54 -0.43
C HIS A 114 -11.55 7.95 -1.23
N HIS A 115 -10.84 6.98 -1.80
CA HIS A 115 -9.64 7.21 -2.60
C HIS A 115 -9.93 8.17 -3.76
N VAL A 116 -10.95 7.89 -4.57
CA VAL A 116 -11.30 8.72 -5.72
C VAL A 116 -11.69 10.14 -5.32
N ARG A 117 -12.42 10.30 -4.20
CA ARG A 117 -12.97 11.61 -3.82
C ARG A 117 -12.00 12.48 -3.02
N GLN A 118 -11.07 11.88 -2.30
CA GLN A 118 -10.28 12.58 -1.27
C GLN A 118 -8.76 12.38 -1.42
N ASN A 119 -8.30 11.20 -1.84
CA ASN A 119 -6.88 10.81 -1.69
C ASN A 119 -6.16 10.35 -2.96
N ALA A 120 -6.78 10.46 -4.14
CA ALA A 120 -6.21 9.97 -5.40
C ALA A 120 -4.80 10.50 -5.72
N ARG A 121 -4.39 11.61 -5.10
CA ARG A 121 -3.06 12.23 -5.26
C ARG A 121 -2.09 11.98 -4.10
N HIS A 122 -2.57 11.48 -2.96
CA HIS A 122 -1.79 11.40 -1.71
C HIS A 122 -1.39 9.97 -1.34
N THR A 123 -2.16 8.98 -1.80
CA THR A 123 -1.92 7.56 -1.50
C THR A 123 -1.88 6.77 -2.81
N ASP A 124 -0.92 5.84 -2.97
CA ASP A 124 -0.93 4.93 -4.12
C ASP A 124 -1.82 3.72 -3.81
N PHE A 125 -2.94 3.57 -4.50
CA PHE A 125 -3.86 2.44 -4.29
C PHE A 125 -3.59 1.35 -5.33
N ILE A 126 -3.20 0.17 -4.87
CA ILE A 126 -2.98 -1.03 -5.66
C ILE A 126 -4.03 -2.07 -5.27
N LEU A 127 -4.83 -2.50 -6.24
CA LEU A 127 -5.84 -3.54 -6.10
C LEU A 127 -5.39 -4.79 -6.85
N ILE A 128 -5.41 -5.93 -6.16
CA ILE A 128 -5.23 -7.25 -6.75
C ILE A 128 -6.57 -7.98 -6.75
N LEU A 129 -7.02 -8.40 -7.92
CA LEU A 129 -8.19 -9.25 -8.12
C LEU A 129 -7.77 -10.61 -8.72
N ASP A 130 -8.56 -11.63 -8.41
CA ASP A 130 -8.46 -12.94 -9.04
C ASP A 130 -8.67 -12.81 -10.55
N GLU A 131 -7.89 -13.52 -11.35
CA GLU A 131 -7.96 -13.51 -12.82
C GLU A 131 -9.36 -13.84 -13.35
N LYS A 132 -10.15 -14.64 -12.60
CA LYS A 132 -11.51 -14.99 -12.98
C LYS A 132 -12.45 -13.78 -13.12
N TYR A 133 -12.14 -12.66 -12.46
CA TYR A 133 -12.94 -11.45 -12.56
C TYR A 133 -12.58 -10.59 -13.76
N LYS A 134 -11.45 -10.81 -14.44
CA LYS A 134 -10.89 -9.86 -15.42
C LYS A 134 -11.86 -9.41 -16.52
N ASP A 135 -12.62 -10.36 -17.06
CA ASP A 135 -13.51 -10.15 -18.20
C ASP A 135 -15.01 -10.18 -17.81
N ASP A 136 -15.29 -10.20 -16.50
CA ASP A 136 -16.66 -10.27 -15.98
C ASP A 136 -17.34 -8.89 -16.03
N VAL A 137 -18.55 -8.81 -16.58
CA VAL A 137 -19.35 -7.57 -16.56
C VAL A 137 -20.18 -7.55 -15.29
N SER A 138 -19.61 -6.99 -14.23
CA SER A 138 -20.20 -7.01 -12.89
C SER A 138 -20.10 -5.66 -12.18
N TYR A 139 -20.89 -5.48 -11.12
CA TYR A 139 -20.82 -4.28 -10.28
C TYR A 139 -19.40 -4.06 -9.72
N LEU A 140 -18.68 -5.15 -9.40
CA LEU A 140 -17.28 -5.09 -8.96
C LEU A 140 -16.40 -4.41 -10.01
N ASN A 141 -16.49 -4.84 -11.26
CA ASN A 141 -15.61 -4.38 -12.34
C ASN A 141 -16.00 -3.03 -12.91
N GLU A 142 -17.30 -2.73 -13.02
CA GLU A 142 -17.81 -1.43 -13.50
C GLU A 142 -17.76 -0.35 -12.40
N GLY A 143 -17.65 -0.76 -11.13
CA GLY A 143 -17.66 0.13 -9.98
C GLY A 143 -16.28 0.26 -9.31
N PRO A 144 -16.07 -0.35 -8.14
CA PRO A 144 -14.89 -0.08 -7.32
C PRO A 144 -13.58 -0.54 -7.96
N ALA A 145 -13.55 -1.62 -8.75
CA ALA A 145 -12.33 -2.00 -9.47
C ALA A 145 -11.99 -0.98 -10.57
N LYS A 146 -13.00 -0.48 -11.31
CA LYS A 146 -12.81 0.61 -12.29
C LYS A 146 -12.27 1.88 -11.66
N ALA A 147 -12.75 2.21 -10.48
CA ALA A 147 -12.26 3.34 -9.71
C ALA A 147 -10.75 3.21 -9.42
N ILE A 148 -10.29 2.03 -8.97
CA ILE A 148 -8.86 1.82 -8.74
C ILE A 148 -8.06 1.71 -10.04
N GLU A 149 -8.62 1.17 -11.12
CA GLU A 149 -7.97 1.19 -12.42
C GLU A 149 -7.67 2.62 -12.88
N ASN A 150 -8.65 3.53 -12.74
CA ASN A 150 -8.53 4.92 -13.20
C ASN A 150 -7.66 5.80 -12.30
N PHE A 151 -7.68 5.56 -10.98
CA PHE A 151 -7.04 6.45 -9.99
C PHE A 151 -5.93 5.76 -9.18
N GLY A 152 -5.55 4.55 -9.54
CA GLY A 152 -4.56 3.74 -8.83
C GLY A 152 -3.94 2.71 -9.77
N LYS A 153 -3.87 1.46 -9.32
CA LYS A 153 -3.37 0.34 -10.10
C LYS A 153 -4.21 -0.91 -9.83
N LEU A 154 -4.97 -1.34 -10.85
CA LEU A 154 -5.62 -2.65 -10.86
C LEU A 154 -4.70 -3.71 -11.48
N ILE A 155 -4.62 -4.87 -10.85
CA ILE A 155 -3.90 -6.04 -11.34
C ILE A 155 -4.81 -7.26 -11.17
N HIS A 156 -5.04 -7.97 -12.27
CA HIS A 156 -5.67 -9.29 -12.25
C HIS A 156 -4.57 -10.36 -12.24
N GLY A 157 -4.72 -11.39 -11.42
CA GLY A 157 -3.78 -12.51 -11.43
C GLY A 157 -4.23 -13.70 -10.60
N ASN A 158 -3.61 -14.83 -10.86
CA ASN A 158 -3.83 -16.05 -10.10
C ASN A 158 -3.04 -16.00 -8.78
N PHE A 159 -3.74 -16.12 -7.65
CA PHE A 159 -3.11 -15.91 -6.34
C PHE A 159 -2.01 -16.92 -6.00
N SER A 160 -2.13 -18.16 -6.49
CA SER A 160 -1.18 -19.24 -6.17
C SER A 160 0.21 -19.03 -6.78
N ASN A 161 0.29 -18.34 -7.92
CA ASN A 161 1.54 -18.11 -8.66
C ASN A 161 1.75 -16.64 -9.04
N PHE A 162 1.07 -15.73 -8.34
CA PHE A 162 1.10 -14.30 -8.60
C PHE A 162 2.54 -13.77 -8.57
N ASP A 163 2.93 -12.95 -9.54
CA ASP A 163 4.23 -12.27 -9.52
C ASP A 163 4.15 -10.95 -8.73
N THR A 164 4.85 -10.89 -7.62
CA THR A 164 4.86 -9.73 -6.70
C THR A 164 5.88 -8.67 -7.10
N GLN A 165 6.87 -8.99 -7.93
CA GLN A 165 7.98 -8.07 -8.24
C GLN A 165 7.52 -6.75 -8.86
N PRO A 166 6.55 -6.71 -9.79
CA PRO A 166 6.07 -5.44 -10.35
C PRO A 166 5.47 -4.50 -9.31
N ILE A 167 4.89 -5.04 -8.22
CA ILE A 167 4.34 -4.24 -7.11
C ILE A 167 5.48 -3.69 -6.26
N ILE A 168 6.44 -4.52 -5.91
CA ILE A 168 7.61 -4.12 -5.10
C ILE A 168 8.40 -3.03 -5.82
N ASP A 169 8.66 -3.18 -7.12
CA ASP A 169 9.39 -2.20 -7.93
C ASP A 169 8.65 -0.85 -8.02
N ARG A 170 7.32 -0.91 -8.17
CA ARG A 170 6.47 0.29 -8.13
C ARG A 170 6.61 1.00 -6.79
N LEU A 171 6.46 0.29 -5.69
CA LEU A 171 6.52 0.86 -4.34
C LEU A 171 7.91 1.40 -4.03
N ARG A 172 8.99 0.73 -4.48
CA ARG A 172 10.37 1.24 -4.37
C ARG A 172 10.51 2.58 -5.09
N THR A 173 10.01 2.66 -6.32
CA THR A 173 10.05 3.88 -7.13
C THR A 173 9.26 5.00 -6.45
N ARG A 174 8.04 4.71 -5.97
CA ARG A 174 7.19 5.67 -5.24
C ARG A 174 7.85 6.16 -3.96
N ARG A 175 8.47 5.27 -3.19
CA ARG A 175 9.24 5.61 -1.98
C ARG A 175 10.38 6.58 -2.29
N THR A 176 11.13 6.33 -3.36
CA THR A 176 12.19 7.25 -3.79
C THR A 176 11.63 8.63 -4.14
N VAL A 177 10.55 8.70 -4.92
CA VAL A 177 9.90 9.97 -5.26
C VAL A 177 9.43 10.68 -3.99
N TRP A 178 8.74 9.98 -3.09
CA TRP A 178 8.21 10.53 -1.85
C TRP A 178 9.27 11.18 -0.96
N PHE A 179 10.45 10.55 -0.82
CA PHE A 179 11.53 11.09 0.02
C PHE A 179 12.41 12.13 -0.69
N THR A 180 12.34 12.24 -2.01
CA THR A 180 13.14 13.19 -2.79
C THR A 180 12.35 14.42 -3.24
N ASP A 181 11.02 14.35 -3.28
CA ASP A 181 10.15 15.48 -3.59
C ASP A 181 10.15 16.52 -2.45
N PRO A 182 10.46 17.80 -2.73
CA PRO A 182 10.30 18.90 -1.77
C PRO A 182 8.90 19.00 -1.17
N ALA A 183 7.84 18.62 -1.90
CA ALA A 183 6.46 18.62 -1.39
C ALA A 183 6.22 17.54 -0.31
N GLY A 184 6.95 16.40 -0.38
CA GLY A 184 6.95 15.37 0.66
C GLY A 184 7.62 15.80 1.98
N LYS A 185 8.30 16.97 1.98
CA LYS A 185 8.78 17.63 3.21
C LYS A 185 7.71 18.47 3.91
N THR A 186 6.61 18.83 3.24
CA THR A 186 5.68 19.87 3.72
C THR A 186 4.36 19.38 4.31
N GLU A 187 4.05 18.08 4.27
CA GLU A 187 2.86 17.55 4.95
C GLU A 187 3.25 16.46 5.95
N SER A 188 3.63 16.90 7.14
CA SER A 188 3.52 16.14 8.39
C SER A 188 3.74 17.12 9.54
N LEU A 189 2.62 17.71 10.00
CA LEU A 189 2.50 18.26 11.36
C LEU A 189 2.67 17.12 12.38
#